data_AF-A0A7K0XS23-F1
#
_entry.id   AF-A0A7K0XS23-F1
#
_cell.length_a   1.000
_cell.length_b   1.000
_cell.length_c   1.000
_cell.angle_alpha   90.00
_cell.angle_beta   90.00
_cell.angle_gamma   90.00
#
_symmetry.space_group_name_H-M   'P 1'
#
loop_
_entity.id
_entity.type
_entity.pdbx_description
1 polymer ?
#
loop_
_entity_poly.entity_id
_entity_poly.type
_entity_poly.pdbx_seq_one_letter_code
_entity_poly.pdbx_strand_id
1 'polypeptide(L)'
;MLATFIAQATAGGWKSPSVDYHALAPEIVLAGVVCLVLLLDLFLPEHRKWMTATLGGFGVLAALIPVLTLAVSSEPARVMFGGAYVVDDFSLLLKALFLIATYVVILLSTTYVDEGDYYEGEYYVLLLTSALGMVMMSSSRD
;
A
#
# COMPACT_ATOMS: atom_id res chain seq x y z
N MET A 1 12.09 23.05 40.16
CA MET A 1 12.50 22.18 39.02
C MET A 1 11.32 21.35 38.51
N LEU A 2 10.65 20.55 39.34
CA LEU A 2 9.50 19.71 38.91
C LEU A 2 8.27 20.53 38.44
N ALA A 3 7.98 21.66 39.10
CA ALA A 3 6.92 22.59 38.68
C ALA A 3 7.20 23.27 37.32
N THR A 4 8.48 23.46 36.98
CA THR A 4 8.92 24.07 35.72
C THR A 4 8.76 23.10 34.54
N PHE A 5 9.04 21.80 34.77
CA PHE A 5 8.80 20.74 33.79
C PHE A 5 7.31 20.53 33.50
N ILE A 6 6.45 20.56 34.53
CA ILE A 6 5.00 20.44 34.34
C ILE A 6 4.46 21.66 33.59
N ALA A 7 4.94 22.88 33.92
CA ALA A 7 4.54 24.09 33.21
C ALA A 7 4.94 24.08 31.72
N GLN A 8 6.12 23.56 31.36
CA GLN A 8 6.52 23.38 29.95
C GLN A 8 5.69 22.30 29.23
N ALA A 9 5.37 21.19 29.90
CA ALA A 9 4.55 20.12 29.33
C ALA A 9 3.09 20.57 29.07
N THR A 10 2.56 21.49 29.88
CA THR A 10 1.23 22.07 29.67
C THR A 10 1.22 23.29 28.75
N ALA A 11 2.36 23.97 28.56
CA ALA A 11 2.46 25.16 27.71
C ALA A 11 2.55 24.83 26.22
N GLY A 12 3.09 23.66 25.86
CA GLY A 12 3.04 23.12 24.51
C GLY A 12 1.74 22.37 24.29
N GLY A 13 0.67 23.09 23.93
CA GLY A 13 -0.56 22.42 23.47
C GLY A 13 -0.21 21.40 22.39
N TRP A 14 -0.60 20.14 22.59
CA TRP A 14 -0.34 19.06 21.64
C TRP A 14 -0.80 19.48 20.25
N LYS A 15 0.17 19.77 19.37
CA LYS A 15 -0.08 20.07 17.97
C LYS A 15 0.15 18.76 17.22
N SER A 16 -0.95 18.12 16.82
CA SER A 16 -0.88 16.89 16.04
C SER A 16 -0.02 17.12 14.79
N PRO A 17 0.93 16.23 14.47
CA PRO A 17 1.64 16.32 13.20
C PRO A 17 0.61 16.28 12.07
N SER A 18 0.73 17.18 11.11
CA SER A 18 -0.13 17.22 9.93
C SER A 18 0.26 16.05 9.03
N VAL A 19 -0.50 14.95 9.12
CA VAL A 19 -0.37 13.79 8.22
C VAL A 19 -1.32 14.00 7.05
N ASP A 20 -0.76 14.04 5.83
CA ASP A 20 -1.55 14.08 4.62
C ASP A 20 -1.96 12.66 4.20
N TYR A 21 -3.18 12.27 4.56
CA TYR A 21 -3.71 10.94 4.22
C TYR A 21 -3.81 10.69 2.71
N HIS A 22 -3.81 11.73 1.87
CA HIS A 22 -3.87 11.55 0.43
C HIS A 22 -2.55 11.01 -0.13
N ALA A 23 -1.40 11.40 0.42
CA ALA A 23 -0.10 10.89 -0.04
C ALA A 23 0.20 9.45 0.42
N LEU A 24 -0.51 8.96 1.44
CA LEU A 24 -0.48 7.56 1.91
C LEU A 24 -1.61 6.70 1.36
N ALA A 25 -2.49 7.29 0.53
CA ALA A 25 -3.66 6.59 0.02
C ALA A 25 -3.32 5.34 -0.84
N PRO A 26 -2.30 5.34 -1.73
CA PRO A 26 -1.92 4.14 -2.47
C PRO A 26 -1.60 2.96 -1.56
N GLU A 27 -0.82 3.21 -0.50
CA GLU A 27 -0.36 2.20 0.44
C GLU A 27 -1.48 1.68 1.32
N ILE A 28 -2.35 2.57 1.80
CA ILE A 28 -3.51 2.21 2.64
C ILE A 28 -4.50 1.35 1.85
N VAL A 29 -4.76 1.71 0.59
CA VAL A 29 -5.64 0.91 -0.28
C VAL A 29 -5.05 -0.48 -0.50
N LEU A 30 -3.75 -0.56 -0.82
CA LEU A 30 -3.09 -1.84 -1.06
C LEU A 30 -3.02 -2.70 0.22
N ALA A 31 -2.77 -2.08 1.39
CA ALA A 31 -2.81 -2.76 2.68
C ALA A 31 -4.20 -3.31 3.00
N GLY A 32 -5.24 -2.51 2.74
CA GLY A 32 -6.63 -2.94 2.88
C GLY A 32 -6.95 -4.13 1.99
N VAL A 33 -6.48 -4.13 0.74
CA VAL A 33 -6.64 -5.25 -0.20
C VAL A 33 -5.93 -6.50 0.33
N VAL A 34 -4.69 -6.39 0.82
CA VAL A 34 -3.96 -7.51 1.43
C VAL A 34 -4.76 -8.12 2.58
N CYS A 35 -5.23 -7.29 3.51
CA CYS A 35 -6.02 -7.76 4.65
C CYS A 35 -7.33 -8.42 4.20
N LEU A 36 -8.01 -7.85 3.20
CA LEU A 36 -9.25 -8.42 2.66
C LEU A 36 -8.99 -9.76 1.99
N VAL A 37 -7.94 -9.89 1.17
CA VAL A 37 -7.58 -11.15 0.51
C VAL A 37 -7.23 -12.21 1.55
N LEU A 38 -6.47 -11.86 2.59
CA LEU A 38 -6.11 -12.78 3.67
C LEU A 38 -7.34 -13.26 4.45
N LEU A 39 -8.25 -12.34 4.79
CA LEU A 39 -9.50 -12.70 5.46
C LEU A 39 -10.37 -13.59 4.56
N LEU A 40 -10.50 -13.25 3.28
CA LEU A 40 -11.26 -14.07 2.34
C LEU A 40 -10.65 -15.46 2.21
N ASP A 41 -9.33 -15.58 2.09
CA ASP A 41 -8.65 -16.89 2.02
C ASP A 41 -8.93 -17.76 3.25
N LEU A 42 -8.97 -17.16 4.45
CA LEU A 42 -9.30 -17.88 5.69
C LEU A 42 -10.73 -18.41 5.73
N PHE A 43 -11.69 -17.71 5.11
CA PHE A 43 -13.11 -18.05 5.15
C PHE A 43 -13.65 -18.75 3.90
N LEU A 44 -12.94 -18.68 2.76
CA LEU A 44 -13.41 -19.24 1.49
C LEU A 44 -13.06 -20.74 1.35
N PRO A 45 -14.00 -21.58 0.89
CA PRO A 45 -13.71 -22.94 0.51
C PRO A 45 -12.89 -23.00 -0.79
N GLU A 46 -12.09 -24.06 -0.97
CA GLU A 46 -11.14 -24.25 -2.09
C GLU A 46 -11.74 -23.99 -3.48
N HIS A 47 -13.02 -24.31 -3.69
CA HIS A 47 -13.69 -24.10 -4.98
C HIS A 47 -13.77 -22.62 -5.43
N ARG A 48 -13.65 -21.65 -4.51
CA ARG A 48 -13.79 -20.21 -4.79
C ARG A 48 -12.47 -19.45 -4.78
N LYS A 49 -11.33 -20.13 -4.73
CA LYS A 49 -10.03 -19.46 -4.64
C LYS A 49 -9.69 -18.58 -5.85
N TRP A 50 -10.26 -18.86 -7.03
CA TRP A 50 -10.22 -17.94 -8.19
C TRP A 50 -10.69 -16.50 -7.89
N MET A 51 -11.54 -16.30 -6.87
CA MET A 51 -11.99 -14.98 -6.44
C MET A 51 -10.86 -14.15 -5.81
N THR A 52 -9.86 -14.77 -5.16
CA THR A 52 -8.73 -14.04 -4.55
C THR A 52 -7.83 -13.42 -5.60
N ALA A 53 -7.57 -14.12 -6.71
CA ALA A 53 -6.82 -13.60 -7.84
C ALA A 53 -7.50 -12.38 -8.47
N THR A 54 -8.82 -12.50 -8.70
CA THR A 54 -9.64 -11.43 -9.28
C THR A 54 -9.67 -10.22 -8.36
N LEU A 55 -9.90 -10.43 -7.06
CA LEU A 55 -9.96 -9.35 -6.07
C LEU A 55 -8.60 -8.69 -5.84
N GLY A 56 -7.51 -9.46 -5.83
CA GLY A 56 -6.14 -8.95 -5.78
C GLY A 56 -5.82 -8.09 -6.99
N GLY A 57 -6.16 -8.54 -8.19
CA GLY A 57 -5.99 -7.77 -9.43
C GLY A 57 -6.76 -6.45 -9.41
N PHE A 58 -8.06 -6.48 -9.06
CA PHE A 58 -8.87 -5.26 -8.92
C PHE A 58 -8.36 -4.35 -7.80
N GLY A 59 -7.86 -4.91 -6.71
CA GLY A 59 -7.28 -4.15 -5.60
C GLY A 59 -6.00 -3.42 -5.98
N VAL A 60 -5.12 -4.05 -6.77
CA VAL A 60 -3.93 -3.41 -7.35
C VAL A 60 -4.32 -2.28 -8.30
N LEU A 61 -5.34 -2.47 -9.15
CA LEU A 61 -5.87 -1.41 -10.00
C LEU A 61 -6.49 -0.26 -9.19
N ALA A 62 -7.17 -0.56 -8.09
CA ALA A 62 -7.73 0.45 -7.20
C ALA A 62 -6.61 1.29 -6.53
N ALA A 63 -5.48 0.67 -6.18
CA ALA A 63 -4.30 1.37 -5.64
C ALA A 63 -3.61 2.27 -6.69
N LEU A 64 -3.84 2.04 -7.99
CA LEU A 64 -3.34 2.90 -9.06
C LEU A 64 -4.08 4.24 -9.12
N ILE A 65 -5.34 4.30 -8.68
CA ILE A 65 -6.16 5.52 -8.73
C ILE A 65 -5.53 6.64 -7.89
N PRO A 66 -5.18 6.44 -6.60
CA PRO A 66 -4.46 7.43 -5.82
C PRO A 66 -3.12 7.87 -6.42
N VAL A 67 -2.39 6.96 -7.06
CA VAL A 67 -1.11 7.29 -7.72
C VAL A 67 -1.34 8.28 -8.86
N LEU A 68 -2.37 8.03 -9.68
CA LEU A 68 -2.74 8.94 -10.78
C LEU A 68 -3.26 10.28 -10.26
N THR A 69 -4.06 10.31 -9.19
CA THR A 69 -4.54 11.57 -8.62
C THR A 69 -3.39 12.42 -8.05
N LEU A 70 -2.40 11.77 -7.43
CA LEU A 70 -1.20 12.44 -6.93
C LEU A 70 -0.33 12.95 -8.08
N ALA A 71 -0.16 12.18 -9.16
CA ALA A 71 0.63 12.58 -10.33
C ALA A 71 0.03 13.76 -11.11
N VAL A 72 -1.29 13.97 -11.03
CA VAL A 72 -1.98 15.13 -11.64
C VAL A 72 -2.00 16.34 -10.69
N SER A 73 -1.68 16.14 -9.41
CA SER A 73 -1.69 17.23 -8.44
C SER A 73 -0.55 18.22 -8.70
N SER A 74 -0.80 19.51 -8.45
CA SER A 74 0.14 20.60 -8.77
C SER A 74 1.31 20.73 -7.80
N GLU A 75 1.38 19.88 -6.78
CA GLU A 75 2.40 19.96 -5.74
C GLU A 75 3.64 19.16 -6.12
N PRO A 76 4.84 19.79 -6.18
CA PRO A 76 6.04 19.15 -6.71
C PRO A 76 6.62 18.04 -5.83
N ALA A 77 6.41 18.09 -4.52
CA ALA A 77 6.79 17.02 -3.60
C ALA A 77 6.06 17.17 -2.26
N ARG A 78 5.57 16.05 -1.70
CA ARG A 78 4.96 15.99 -0.38
C ARG A 78 5.91 15.31 0.59
N VAL A 79 6.32 16.01 1.63
CA VAL A 79 7.29 15.53 2.63
C VAL A 79 6.56 15.22 3.93
N MET A 80 6.81 14.03 4.49
CA MET A 80 6.22 13.56 5.73
C MET A 80 7.28 13.03 6.71
N PHE A 81 6.88 12.85 7.96
CA PHE A 81 7.68 12.22 9.02
C PHE A 81 9.08 12.84 9.17
N GLY A 82 9.17 14.17 9.09
CA GLY A 82 10.45 14.87 9.24
C GLY A 82 11.45 14.66 8.09
N GLY A 83 11.00 14.16 6.93
CA GLY A 83 11.84 13.93 5.75
C GLY A 83 12.08 12.46 5.41
N ALA A 84 11.67 11.53 6.29
CA ALA A 84 11.86 10.10 6.07
C ALA A 84 10.97 9.52 4.94
N TYR A 85 9.83 10.16 4.67
CA TYR A 85 8.91 9.75 3.60
C TYR A 85 8.64 10.92 2.66
N VAL A 86 8.92 10.73 1.38
CA VAL A 86 8.72 11.76 0.37
C VAL A 86 8.01 11.17 -0.85
N VAL A 87 6.97 11.86 -1.28
CA VAL A 87 6.22 11.55 -2.50
C VAL A 87 6.56 12.62 -3.52
N ASP A 88 7.40 12.26 -4.49
CA ASP A 88 7.77 13.05 -5.66
C ASP A 88 7.43 12.30 -6.95
N ASP A 89 7.63 12.94 -8.10
CA ASP A 89 7.33 12.36 -9.41
C ASP A 89 8.08 11.04 -9.66
N PHE A 90 9.31 10.92 -9.17
CA PHE A 90 10.11 9.70 -9.30
C PHE A 90 9.51 8.55 -8.47
N SER A 91 9.16 8.81 -7.22
CA SER A 91 8.49 7.83 -6.36
C SER A 91 7.16 7.39 -6.97
N LEU A 92 6.36 8.33 -7.47
CA LEU A 92 5.08 8.03 -8.13
C LEU A 92 5.25 7.16 -9.37
N LEU A 93 6.27 7.42 -10.18
CA LEU A 93 6.60 6.59 -11.35
C LEU A 93 6.96 5.16 -10.93
N LEU A 94 7.80 4.99 -9.89
CA LEU A 94 8.14 3.66 -9.40
C LEU A 94 6.93 2.93 -8.80
N LYS A 95 6.08 3.62 -8.04
CA LYS A 95 4.81 3.03 -7.54
C LYS A 95 3.94 2.54 -8.69
N ALA A 96 3.76 3.35 -9.73
CA ALA A 96 2.99 2.96 -10.91
C ALA A 96 3.62 1.74 -11.60
N LEU A 97 4.95 1.73 -11.77
CA LEU A 97 5.67 0.59 -12.35
C LEU A 97 5.46 -0.69 -11.54
N PHE A 98 5.63 -0.65 -10.22
CA PHE A 98 5.45 -1.82 -9.36
C PHE A 98 4.01 -2.33 -9.35
N LEU A 99 3.01 -1.44 -9.33
CA LEU A 99 1.60 -1.83 -9.39
C LEU A 99 1.27 -2.47 -10.74
N ILE A 100 1.71 -1.90 -11.87
CA ILE A 100 1.49 -2.47 -13.21
C ILE A 100 2.19 -3.83 -13.32
N ALA A 101 3.45 -3.93 -12.88
CA ALA A 101 4.18 -5.20 -12.89
C ALA A 101 3.48 -6.26 -12.04
N THR A 102 3.03 -5.90 -10.84
CA THR A 102 2.27 -6.80 -9.95
C THR A 102 0.98 -7.27 -10.62
N TYR A 103 0.25 -6.37 -11.28
CA TYR A 103 -0.97 -6.71 -12.00
C TYR A 103 -0.71 -7.70 -13.15
N VAL A 104 0.35 -7.49 -13.94
CA VAL A 104 0.75 -8.42 -15.00
C VAL A 104 1.14 -9.79 -14.42
N VAL A 105 1.88 -9.81 -13.31
CA VAL A 105 2.25 -11.06 -12.63
C VAL A 105 1.01 -11.80 -12.15
N ILE A 106 0.01 -11.11 -11.58
CA ILE A 106 -1.27 -11.72 -11.18
C ILE A 106 -1.93 -12.40 -12.39
N LEU A 107 -2.02 -11.70 -13.53
CA LEU A 107 -2.64 -12.24 -14.76
C LEU A 107 -1.90 -13.45 -15.33
N LEU A 108 -0.57 -13.45 -15.32
CA LEU A 108 0.22 -14.59 -15.78
C LEU A 108 0.10 -15.77 -14.80
N SER A 109 0.00 -15.48 -13.52
CA SER A 109 -0.08 -16.47 -12.46
C SER A 109 -1.43 -17.16 -12.37
N THR A 110 -2.53 -16.59 -12.87
CA THR A 110 -3.86 -17.21 -12.72
C THR A 110 -3.91 -18.60 -13.35
N THR A 111 -3.40 -18.74 -14.57
CA THR A 111 -3.40 -20.04 -15.26
C THR A 111 -2.36 -20.99 -14.67
N TYR A 112 -1.20 -20.47 -14.27
CA TYR A 112 -0.12 -21.28 -13.71
C TYR A 112 -0.47 -21.89 -12.34
N VAL A 113 -1.17 -21.13 -11.51
CA VAL A 113 -1.58 -21.59 -10.17
C VAL A 113 -2.80 -22.51 -10.26
N ASP A 114 -3.74 -22.27 -11.19
CA ASP A 114 -4.91 -23.14 -11.42
C ASP A 114 -4.51 -24.53 -11.97
N GLU A 115 -3.45 -24.62 -12.77
CA GLU A 115 -2.94 -25.90 -13.30
C GLU A 115 -2.10 -26.70 -12.28
N GLY A 116 -1.65 -26.08 -11.19
CA GLY A 116 -0.81 -26.72 -10.17
C GLY A 116 -1.57 -27.04 -8.88
N ASP A 117 -1.05 -27.98 -8.10
CA ASP A 117 -1.58 -28.32 -6.77
C ASP A 117 -1.08 -27.33 -5.69
N TYR A 118 -1.24 -26.02 -5.95
CA TYR A 118 -0.71 -24.94 -5.11
C TYR A 118 -1.81 -24.27 -4.28
N TYR A 119 -1.45 -23.77 -3.10
CA TYR A 119 -2.33 -22.95 -2.28
C TYR A 119 -2.46 -21.53 -2.86
N GLU A 120 -3.47 -21.32 -3.72
CA GLU A 120 -3.73 -20.05 -4.42
C GLU A 120 -3.71 -18.82 -3.50
N GLY A 121 -4.39 -18.89 -2.35
CA GLY A 121 -4.52 -17.75 -1.45
C GLY A 121 -3.21 -17.28 -0.84
N GLU A 122 -2.39 -18.21 -0.31
CA GLU A 122 -1.08 -17.89 0.27
C GLU A 122 -0.16 -17.22 -0.75
N TYR A 123 -0.16 -17.73 -1.99
CA TYR A 123 0.61 -17.14 -3.08
C TYR A 123 0.23 -15.66 -3.31
N TYR A 124 -1.07 -15.36 -3.45
CA TYR A 124 -1.51 -13.99 -3.70
C TYR A 124 -1.31 -13.07 -2.50
N VAL A 125 -1.45 -13.56 -1.27
CA VAL A 125 -1.15 -12.77 -0.06
C VAL A 125 0.33 -12.40 0.00
N LEU A 126 1.24 -13.35 -0.27
CA LEU A 126 2.68 -13.10 -0.31
C LEU A 126 3.07 -12.16 -1.46
N LEU A 127 2.44 -12.31 -2.63
CA LEU A 127 2.66 -11.43 -3.77
C LEU A 127 2.23 -9.99 -3.45
N LEU A 128 1.03 -9.80 -2.91
CA LEU A 128 0.48 -8.47 -2.59
C LEU A 128 1.24 -7.79 -1.43
N THR A 129 1.66 -8.55 -0.42
CA THR A 129 2.50 -8.02 0.68
C THR A 129 3.88 -7.61 0.19
N SER A 130 4.49 -8.37 -0.72
CA SER A 130 5.73 -7.99 -1.39
C SER A 130 5.55 -6.70 -2.20
N ALA A 131 4.45 -6.58 -2.95
CA ALA A 131 4.12 -5.36 -3.70
C ALA A 131 3.94 -4.14 -2.79
N LEU A 132 3.29 -4.31 -1.64
CA LEU A 132 3.17 -3.26 -0.62
C LEU A 132 4.54 -2.79 -0.13
N GLY A 133 5.46 -3.73 0.13
CA GLY A 133 6.84 -3.41 0.48
C GLY A 133 7.56 -2.60 -0.58
N MET A 134 7.43 -2.99 -1.86
CA MET A 134 8.04 -2.25 -2.98
C MET A 134 7.49 -0.82 -3.12
N VAL A 135 6.16 -0.66 -2.98
CA VAL A 135 5.50 0.66 -3.03
C VAL A 135 5.96 1.54 -1.86
N MET A 136 6.01 1.00 -0.65
CA MET A 136 6.53 1.73 0.52
C MET A 136 7.99 2.16 0.34
N MET A 137 8.85 1.24 -0.13
CA MET A 137 10.29 1.50 -0.31
C MET A 137 10.55 2.59 -1.34
N SER A 138 9.71 2.72 -2.37
CA SER A 138 9.87 3.76 -3.40
C SER A 138 9.79 5.20 -2.87
N SER A 139 9.12 5.41 -1.73
CA SER A 139 8.98 6.72 -1.08
C SER A 139 9.83 6.87 0.18
N SER A 140 10.66 5.87 0.53
CA SER A 140 11.56 5.93 1.68
C SER A 140 12.79 6.76 1.35
N ARG A 141 13.18 7.65 2.27
CA ARG A 141 14.41 8.44 2.19
C ARG A 141 15.39 8.20 3.35
N ASP A 142 14.98 7.39 4.32
CA ASP A 142 15.77 6.90 5.45
C ASP A 142 15.61 5.38 5.55
#